data_AF-A0A8J4UAZ0-F1
#
_entry.id   AF-A0A8J4UAZ0-F1
#
_cell.length_a   1.000
_cell.length_b   1.000
_cell.length_c   1.000
_cell.angle_alpha   90.00
_cell.angle_beta   90.00
_cell.angle_gamma   90.00
#
_symmetry.space_group_name_H-M   'P 1'
#
loop_
_entity.id
_entity.type
_entity.pdbx_description
1 polymer ?
#
loop_
_entity_poly.entity_id
_entity_poly.type
_entity_poly.pdbx_seq_one_letter_code
_entity_poly.pdbx_strand_id
1 'polypeptide(L)'
;MGNCIVPYCDGPKSTNIRFSLPAVCFVWQSAMIILFGVFVRYDKEVDAHWYETKIEENITSDIENDFYFRYPSFQDVHVMIFVGFGFLMTFLKRYGFGAVGFNFLIAAFGLQWALLMQGWFHSLDPTDGYIKIGVENIINADFCVAGCLIAYGAVLGKVSPVQLLVLTLFGVTLFAVDEFIIISLLHARDAGGSMVIHTFGAYYGLAISWVLYRPNLKDSSHLNGSVYHSDLFAIIGTLFLWMFWPSFNSAIADHGDAQHRAAINTYLSLAATVLTTFAISSLYQKHGKLDMVHIQNSTLAGGVAVGTAAEFMLMPYGSLIVGFCCGLISTLGYIYITPYLEKNLKIQDTCGIHNLHAMPGVIGGIVGAITAAAASESVYGAQGLVNTFDFTGSFKNRSPSVQGGYQAAALCVAVCFGIGGGTLVGLILRLPVWGSVADDNCFQDGVYWEVPDEEKPDLPVLEYNNHMATNKNADRNLQCHLEDMGHHAHATGDETPSSPWSFGTMNEEGREAILREISLKQLRWLDWHTSDSEQCSDTFSGASSSCSLVTVEMAKMAPHAPGTLVSILNGCESEMGPWAAMGSAAAAACLNEQNVVSAIIILPHSHLSPLIGDPLPPKALFPPLSGL
;
A
#
# COMPACT_ATOMS: atom_id res chain seq x y z
N MET A 1 -44.75 22.95 -17.25
CA MET A 1 -44.53 21.49 -17.09
C MET A 1 -43.52 21.06 -18.14
N GLY A 2 -42.23 21.16 -17.85
CA GLY A 2 -41.18 20.59 -18.68
C GLY A 2 -40.72 19.30 -18.00
N ASN A 3 -41.05 18.16 -18.60
CA ASN A 3 -40.58 16.86 -18.13
C ASN A 3 -39.05 16.80 -18.32
N CYS A 4 -38.30 17.04 -17.25
CA CYS A 4 -36.91 16.58 -17.17
C CYS A 4 -36.93 15.05 -17.20
N ILE A 5 -36.54 14.48 -18.34
CA ILE A 5 -36.13 13.08 -18.41
C ILE A 5 -34.81 13.02 -17.65
N VAL A 6 -34.88 12.77 -16.34
CA VAL A 6 -33.71 12.33 -15.57
C VAL A 6 -33.32 10.97 -16.14
N PRO A 7 -32.07 10.77 -16.61
CA PRO A 7 -31.62 9.45 -17.04
C PRO A 7 -31.87 8.47 -15.89
N TYR A 8 -32.46 7.31 -16.19
CA TYR A 8 -32.80 6.28 -15.20
C TYR A 8 -31.60 5.82 -14.34
N CYS A 9 -30.37 6.14 -14.77
CA CYS A 9 -29.11 5.87 -14.08
C CYS A 9 -28.69 6.93 -13.04
N ASP A 10 -29.36 8.10 -12.98
CA ASP A 10 -29.01 9.24 -12.12
C ASP A 10 -30.07 9.50 -11.02
N GLY A 11 -30.85 8.46 -10.66
CA GLY A 11 -31.81 8.51 -9.56
C GLY A 11 -31.16 8.74 -8.18
N PRO A 12 -31.94 9.07 -7.14
CA PRO A 12 -31.41 9.30 -5.79
C PRO A 12 -30.65 8.07 -5.28
N LYS A 13 -29.34 8.22 -5.11
CA LYS A 13 -28.43 7.16 -4.68
C LYS A 13 -28.41 7.10 -3.16
N SER A 14 -28.99 6.04 -2.59
CA SER A 14 -28.81 5.76 -1.15
C SER A 14 -27.42 5.20 -0.91
N THR A 15 -26.64 5.82 -0.04
CA THR A 15 -25.33 5.30 0.42
C THR A 15 -25.47 4.24 1.52
N ASN A 16 -26.70 3.92 1.95
CA ASN A 16 -26.94 2.90 2.96
C ASN A 16 -26.69 1.51 2.38
N ILE A 17 -25.54 0.95 2.73
CA ILE A 17 -25.08 -0.37 2.29
C ILE A 17 -25.25 -1.47 3.36
N ARG A 18 -26.09 -1.23 4.39
CA ARG A 18 -26.30 -2.16 5.52
C ARG A 18 -26.66 -3.58 5.09
N PHE A 19 -27.36 -3.73 3.96
CA PHE A 19 -27.71 -5.04 3.40
C PHE A 19 -26.87 -5.42 2.19
N SER A 20 -26.56 -4.48 1.29
CA SER A 20 -25.85 -4.80 0.06
C SER A 20 -24.41 -5.23 0.29
N LEU A 21 -23.66 -4.54 1.16
CA LEU A 21 -22.27 -4.91 1.43
C LEU A 21 -22.16 -6.28 2.12
N PRO A 22 -22.86 -6.57 3.23
CA PRO A 22 -22.82 -7.90 3.82
C PRO A 22 -23.31 -8.99 2.87
N ALA A 23 -24.37 -8.75 2.09
CA ALA A 23 -24.87 -9.73 1.14
C ALA A 23 -23.81 -10.11 0.09
N VAL A 24 -23.13 -9.12 -0.50
CA VAL A 24 -22.06 -9.37 -1.47
C VAL A 24 -20.90 -10.12 -0.82
N CYS A 25 -20.44 -9.70 0.36
CA CYS A 25 -19.37 -10.39 1.08
C CYS A 25 -19.73 -11.86 1.39
N PHE A 26 -20.93 -12.13 1.92
CA PHE A 26 -21.35 -13.49 2.23
C PHE A 26 -21.52 -14.35 0.99
N VAL A 27 -22.12 -13.81 -0.07
CA VAL A 27 -22.32 -14.56 -1.33
C VAL A 27 -20.98 -14.93 -1.94
N TRP A 28 -20.04 -13.98 -2.04
CA TRP A 28 -18.74 -14.27 -2.64
C TRP A 28 -17.86 -15.15 -1.77
N GLN A 29 -17.82 -14.93 -0.45
CA GLN A 29 -17.05 -15.82 0.42
C GLN A 29 -17.61 -17.24 0.41
N SER A 30 -18.94 -17.40 0.37
CA SER A 30 -19.55 -18.74 0.21
C SER A 30 -19.21 -19.36 -1.14
N ALA A 31 -19.21 -18.56 -2.22
CA ALA A 31 -18.78 -19.03 -3.54
C ALA A 31 -17.30 -19.44 -3.54
N MET A 32 -16.41 -18.68 -2.89
CA MET A 32 -14.99 -19.04 -2.77
C MET A 32 -14.83 -20.37 -2.02
N ILE A 33 -15.52 -20.56 -0.89
CA ILE A 33 -15.46 -21.84 -0.15
C ILE A 33 -15.89 -23.02 -1.02
N ILE A 34 -17.00 -22.87 -1.76
CA ILE A 34 -17.50 -23.93 -2.65
C ILE A 34 -16.50 -24.20 -3.77
N LEU A 35 -16.02 -23.16 -4.45
CA LEU A 35 -15.10 -23.31 -5.57
C LEU A 35 -13.74 -23.86 -5.15
N PHE A 36 -13.20 -23.45 -3.99
CA PHE A 36 -11.98 -24.05 -3.42
C PHE A 36 -12.20 -25.52 -3.06
N GLY A 37 -13.32 -25.86 -2.43
CA GLY A 37 -13.66 -27.25 -2.13
C GLY A 37 -13.73 -28.12 -3.38
N VAL A 38 -14.29 -27.59 -4.47
CA VAL A 38 -14.44 -28.29 -5.75
C VAL A 38 -13.12 -28.38 -6.51
N PHE A 39 -12.36 -27.30 -6.64
CA PHE A 39 -11.26 -27.21 -7.61
C PHE A 39 -9.85 -27.20 -7.01
N VAL A 40 -9.66 -26.78 -5.76
CA VAL A 40 -8.32 -26.44 -5.25
C VAL A 40 -7.74 -27.53 -4.36
N ARG A 41 -6.48 -27.91 -4.60
CA ARG A 41 -5.71 -28.85 -3.78
C ARG A 41 -4.30 -28.31 -3.54
N TYR A 42 -3.65 -28.84 -2.51
CA TYR A 42 -2.23 -28.60 -2.31
C TYR A 42 -1.43 -29.23 -3.45
N ASP A 43 -0.35 -28.56 -3.86
CA ASP A 43 0.64 -29.17 -4.74
C ASP A 43 1.49 -30.21 -3.98
N LYS A 44 2.39 -30.89 -4.70
CA LYS A 44 3.26 -31.93 -4.14
C LYS A 44 4.25 -31.43 -3.07
N GLU A 45 4.55 -30.13 -3.05
CA GLU A 45 5.52 -29.52 -2.13
C GLU A 45 4.86 -29.07 -0.83
N VAL A 46 3.56 -28.77 -0.86
CA VAL A 46 2.75 -28.44 0.31
C VAL A 46 2.09 -29.68 0.92
N ASP A 47 1.90 -30.74 0.13
CA ASP A 47 1.26 -31.98 0.61
C ASP A 47 2.10 -32.71 1.69
N ALA A 48 1.41 -33.34 2.65
CA ALA A 48 2.04 -34.08 3.74
C ALA A 48 2.85 -35.31 3.26
N HIS A 49 2.63 -35.77 2.03
CA HIS A 49 3.43 -36.81 1.38
C HIS A 49 4.78 -36.29 0.83
N TRP A 50 5.20 -35.07 1.14
CA TRP A 50 6.49 -34.49 0.71
C TRP A 50 7.69 -35.44 0.90
N TYR A 51 7.74 -36.23 1.97
CA TYR A 51 8.81 -37.21 2.17
C TYR A 51 8.89 -38.26 1.04
N GLU A 52 7.74 -38.70 0.54
CA GLU A 52 7.64 -39.66 -0.57
C GLU A 52 8.02 -38.97 -1.89
N THR A 53 7.50 -37.75 -2.14
CA THR A 53 7.91 -36.91 -3.28
C THR A 53 9.43 -36.77 -3.35
N LYS A 54 10.10 -36.55 -2.21
CA LYS A 54 11.56 -36.45 -2.18
C LYS A 54 12.25 -37.73 -2.64
N ILE A 55 11.75 -38.89 -2.23
CA ILE A 55 12.29 -40.18 -2.66
C ILE A 55 12.07 -40.39 -4.16
N GLU A 56 10.86 -40.08 -4.65
CA GLU A 56 10.49 -40.27 -6.05
C GLU A 56 11.28 -39.37 -7.01
N GLU A 57 11.54 -38.12 -6.60
CA GLU A 57 12.23 -37.13 -7.43
C GLU A 57 13.74 -37.04 -7.14
N ASN A 58 14.28 -37.92 -6.29
CA ASN A 58 15.68 -37.91 -5.82
C ASN A 58 16.11 -36.59 -5.17
N ILE A 59 15.20 -35.94 -4.45
CA ILE A 59 15.48 -34.72 -3.70
C ILE A 59 16.16 -35.10 -2.38
N THR A 60 17.29 -34.45 -2.12
CA THR A 60 18.18 -34.84 -1.02
C THR A 60 17.96 -34.04 0.25
N SER A 61 17.34 -32.86 0.14
CA SER A 61 17.18 -31.93 1.25
C SER A 61 15.84 -31.17 1.16
N ASP A 62 15.27 -30.85 2.32
CA ASP A 62 14.07 -30.00 2.40
C ASP A 62 14.29 -28.60 1.84
N ILE A 63 15.54 -28.12 1.79
CA ILE A 63 15.86 -26.82 1.21
C ILE A 63 15.49 -26.72 -0.28
N GLU A 64 15.38 -27.86 -0.97
CA GLU A 64 14.99 -27.92 -2.39
C GLU A 64 13.48 -27.70 -2.60
N ASN A 65 12.68 -27.63 -1.53
CA ASN A 65 11.29 -27.19 -1.58
C ASN A 65 11.24 -25.69 -1.90
N ASP A 66 10.47 -25.30 -2.93
CA ASP A 66 10.46 -23.93 -3.45
C ASP A 66 9.98 -22.91 -2.42
N PHE A 67 9.23 -23.36 -1.40
CA PHE A 67 8.88 -22.56 -0.23
C PHE A 67 10.08 -21.81 0.35
N TYR A 68 11.22 -22.48 0.55
CA TYR A 68 12.37 -21.85 1.21
C TYR A 68 13.04 -20.77 0.36
N PHE A 69 12.94 -20.85 -0.96
CA PHE A 69 13.51 -19.85 -1.87
C PHE A 69 12.54 -18.70 -2.15
N ARG A 70 11.24 -18.98 -2.23
CA ARG A 70 10.23 -18.00 -2.66
C ARG A 70 9.41 -17.37 -1.55
N TYR A 71 9.28 -18.02 -0.39
CA TYR A 71 8.48 -17.47 0.71
C TYR A 71 8.97 -16.07 1.17
N PRO A 72 10.27 -15.76 1.23
CA PRO A 72 10.72 -14.40 1.52
C PRO A 72 10.23 -13.38 0.47
N SER A 73 10.30 -13.72 -0.81
CA SER A 73 9.77 -12.88 -1.89
C SER A 73 8.26 -12.69 -1.78
N PHE A 74 7.52 -13.75 -1.43
CA PHE A 74 6.09 -13.66 -1.11
C PHE A 74 5.84 -12.66 0.01
N GLN A 75 6.56 -12.74 1.13
CA GLN A 75 6.36 -11.83 2.27
C GLN A 75 6.55 -10.36 1.85
N ASP A 76 7.60 -10.07 1.08
CA ASP A 76 7.89 -8.73 0.59
C ASP A 76 6.76 -8.20 -0.32
N VAL A 77 6.32 -9.01 -1.29
CA VAL A 77 5.22 -8.66 -2.19
C VAL A 77 3.91 -8.47 -1.40
N HIS A 78 3.62 -9.36 -0.45
CA HIS A 78 2.43 -9.27 0.38
C HIS A 78 2.42 -7.99 1.22
N VAL A 79 3.57 -7.58 1.78
CA VAL A 79 3.67 -6.28 2.47
C VAL A 79 3.41 -5.11 1.52
N MET A 80 3.87 -5.19 0.26
CA MET A 80 3.55 -4.16 -0.74
C MET A 80 2.04 -4.06 -1.01
N ILE A 81 1.32 -5.19 -1.05
CA ILE A 81 -0.14 -5.22 -1.28
C ILE A 81 -0.90 -4.59 -0.10
N PHE A 82 -0.61 -5.00 1.14
CA PHE A 82 -1.42 -4.60 2.29
C PHE A 82 -0.96 -3.28 2.92
N VAL A 83 0.35 -3.09 3.06
CA VAL A 83 0.93 -1.89 3.69
C VAL A 83 1.31 -0.86 2.63
N GLY A 84 2.01 -1.28 1.58
CA GLY A 84 2.50 -0.40 0.53
C GLY A 84 1.39 0.42 -0.13
N PHE A 85 0.52 -0.24 -0.91
CA PHE A 85 -0.65 0.38 -1.54
C PHE A 85 -1.61 0.97 -0.50
N GLY A 86 -1.91 0.21 0.55
CA GLY A 86 -2.86 0.60 1.60
C GLY A 86 -2.52 1.95 2.22
N PHE A 87 -1.28 2.13 2.68
CA PHE A 87 -0.86 3.40 3.27
C PHE A 87 -0.56 4.46 2.22
N LEU A 88 -0.02 4.15 1.03
CA LEU A 88 0.22 5.16 -0.02
C LEU A 88 -1.06 5.97 -0.32
N MET A 89 -2.21 5.29 -0.34
CA MET A 89 -3.51 5.90 -0.62
C MET A 89 -4.10 6.70 0.57
N THR A 90 -3.49 6.66 1.75
CA THR A 90 -3.96 7.41 2.94
C THR A 90 -3.63 8.90 2.91
N PHE A 91 -3.02 9.40 1.82
CA PHE A 91 -2.71 10.83 1.66
C PHE A 91 -3.97 11.71 1.75
N LEU A 92 -5.14 11.20 1.36
CA LEU A 92 -6.42 11.89 1.47
C LEU A 92 -6.79 12.14 2.94
N LYS A 93 -6.82 13.42 3.33
CA LYS A 93 -6.95 13.86 4.73
C LYS A 93 -8.18 13.39 5.50
N ARG A 94 -9.25 12.96 4.81
CA ARG A 94 -10.51 12.46 5.41
C ARG A 94 -10.94 11.11 4.86
N TYR A 95 -10.05 10.40 4.16
CA TYR A 95 -10.36 9.10 3.53
C TYR A 95 -9.35 8.02 3.94
N GLY A 96 -8.78 8.12 5.15
CA GLY A 96 -7.76 7.21 5.63
C GLY A 96 -8.31 5.81 5.88
N PHE A 97 -9.52 5.69 6.44
CA PHE A 97 -10.16 4.40 6.70
C PHE A 97 -10.58 3.73 5.40
N GLY A 98 -11.17 4.47 4.47
CA GLY A 98 -11.50 4.00 3.13
C GLY A 98 -10.27 3.56 2.35
N ALA A 99 -9.16 4.32 2.41
CA ALA A 99 -7.92 3.96 1.75
C ALA A 99 -7.40 2.60 2.23
N VAL A 100 -7.06 2.46 3.52
CA VAL A 100 -6.44 1.22 4.04
C VAL A 100 -7.46 0.07 4.20
N GLY A 101 -8.67 0.37 4.66
CA GLY A 101 -9.70 -0.62 4.94
C GLY A 101 -10.30 -1.22 3.67
N PHE A 102 -10.55 -0.42 2.64
CA PHE A 102 -11.03 -0.97 1.37
C PHE A 102 -9.90 -1.58 0.53
N ASN A 103 -8.64 -1.11 0.68
CA ASN A 103 -7.48 -1.85 0.15
C ASN A 103 -7.45 -3.27 0.73
N PHE A 104 -7.61 -3.40 2.04
CA PHE A 104 -7.67 -4.70 2.70
C PHE A 104 -8.84 -5.57 2.18
N LEU A 105 -10.03 -4.98 2.01
CA LEU A 105 -11.19 -5.69 1.45
C LEU A 105 -10.93 -6.20 0.02
N ILE A 106 -10.38 -5.35 -0.86
CA ILE A 106 -10.03 -5.71 -2.24
C ILE A 106 -9.03 -6.85 -2.24
N ALA A 107 -7.96 -6.74 -1.44
CA ALA A 107 -6.90 -7.74 -1.41
C ALA A 107 -7.40 -9.08 -0.86
N ALA A 108 -8.12 -9.09 0.26
CA ALA A 108 -8.61 -10.33 0.88
C ALA A 108 -9.56 -11.13 -0.03
N PHE A 109 -10.42 -10.44 -0.78
CA PHE A 109 -11.28 -11.09 -1.77
C PHE A 109 -10.50 -11.47 -3.04
N GLY A 110 -9.71 -10.53 -3.55
CA GLY A 110 -8.98 -10.67 -4.80
C GLY A 110 -7.98 -11.82 -4.79
N LEU A 111 -7.27 -12.06 -3.68
CA LEU A 111 -6.31 -13.17 -3.56
C LEU A 111 -6.99 -14.53 -3.76
N GLN A 112 -8.14 -14.75 -3.10
CA GLN A 112 -8.90 -15.99 -3.24
C GLN A 112 -9.38 -16.19 -4.68
N TRP A 113 -9.89 -15.11 -5.28
CA TRP A 113 -10.41 -15.18 -6.65
C TRP A 113 -9.30 -15.34 -7.69
N ALA A 114 -8.13 -14.72 -7.47
CA ALA A 114 -6.96 -14.84 -8.34
C ALA A 114 -6.41 -16.27 -8.36
N LEU A 115 -6.31 -16.92 -7.20
CA LEU A 115 -5.89 -18.33 -7.10
C LEU A 115 -6.77 -19.28 -7.94
N LEU A 116 -8.08 -19.01 -8.02
CA LEU A 116 -8.99 -19.76 -8.90
C LEU A 116 -8.78 -19.38 -10.37
N MET A 117 -8.80 -18.08 -10.68
CA MET A 117 -8.74 -17.58 -12.06
C MET A 117 -7.42 -17.93 -12.74
N GLN A 118 -6.28 -17.60 -12.13
CA GLN A 118 -4.95 -17.97 -12.64
C GLN A 118 -4.76 -19.49 -12.56
N GLY A 119 -5.30 -20.14 -11.53
CA GLY A 119 -5.27 -21.59 -11.38
C GLY A 119 -5.89 -22.33 -12.56
N TRP A 120 -7.04 -21.88 -13.08
CA TRP A 120 -7.68 -22.49 -14.26
C TRP A 120 -6.84 -22.37 -15.54
N PHE A 121 -5.99 -21.35 -15.66
CA PHE A 121 -5.15 -21.14 -16.85
C PHE A 121 -3.76 -21.76 -16.73
N HIS A 122 -3.18 -21.81 -15.53
CA HIS A 122 -1.76 -22.10 -15.33
C HIS A 122 -1.47 -23.30 -14.42
N SER A 123 -2.39 -23.68 -13.53
CA SER A 123 -2.10 -24.67 -12.48
C SER A 123 -3.13 -25.80 -12.37
N LEU A 124 -4.02 -25.90 -13.37
CA LEU A 124 -4.97 -26.99 -13.49
C LEU A 124 -4.23 -28.23 -13.98
N ASP A 125 -4.16 -29.25 -13.12
CA ASP A 125 -3.59 -30.54 -13.48
C ASP A 125 -4.55 -31.27 -14.43
N PRO A 126 -4.11 -31.60 -15.67
CA PRO A 126 -4.98 -32.23 -16.66
C PRO A 126 -5.32 -33.69 -16.31
N THR A 127 -4.62 -34.30 -15.36
CA THR A 127 -4.82 -35.71 -14.98
C THR A 127 -5.97 -35.89 -14.00
N ASP A 128 -6.08 -35.01 -13.01
CA ASP A 128 -7.11 -35.10 -11.95
C ASP A 128 -8.10 -33.93 -11.96
N GLY A 129 -7.84 -32.89 -12.77
CA GLY A 129 -8.72 -31.74 -12.94
C GLY A 129 -8.71 -30.75 -11.76
N TYR A 130 -7.70 -30.81 -10.89
CA TYR A 130 -7.56 -29.90 -9.75
C TYR A 130 -6.51 -28.81 -10.00
N ILE A 131 -6.77 -27.62 -9.44
CA ILE A 131 -5.81 -26.53 -9.33
C ILE A 131 -4.87 -26.86 -8.17
N LYS A 132 -3.58 -27.02 -8.46
CA LYS A 132 -2.52 -27.24 -7.47
C LYS A 132 -1.95 -25.90 -7.01
N ILE A 133 -1.90 -25.67 -5.70
CA ILE A 133 -1.45 -24.41 -5.12
C ILE A 133 -0.21 -24.62 -4.25
N GLY A 134 0.84 -23.87 -4.56
CA GLY A 134 2.07 -23.68 -3.79
C GLY A 134 2.41 -22.22 -3.54
N VAL A 135 3.67 -21.96 -3.16
CA VAL A 135 4.17 -20.61 -2.85
C VAL A 135 4.18 -19.69 -4.07
N GLU A 136 4.48 -20.21 -5.25
CA GLU A 136 4.46 -19.42 -6.49
C GLU A 136 3.04 -18.95 -6.84
N ASN A 137 2.03 -19.77 -6.58
CA ASN A 137 0.64 -19.40 -6.83
C ASN A 137 0.16 -18.24 -5.96
N ILE A 138 0.55 -18.22 -4.68
CA ILE A 138 0.19 -17.10 -3.79
C ILE A 138 0.91 -15.81 -4.18
N ILE A 139 2.16 -15.88 -4.67
CA ILE A 139 2.87 -14.71 -5.22
C ILE A 139 2.14 -14.15 -6.45
N ASN A 140 1.76 -15.01 -7.39
CA ASN A 140 1.04 -14.59 -8.59
C ASN A 140 -0.34 -14.02 -8.27
N ALA A 141 -1.02 -14.54 -7.24
CA ALA A 141 -2.27 -13.98 -6.75
C ALA A 141 -2.10 -12.56 -6.22
N ASP A 142 -1.03 -12.28 -5.46
CA ASP A 142 -0.69 -10.93 -5.01
C ASP A 142 -0.40 -9.99 -6.20
N PHE A 143 0.31 -10.44 -7.23
CA PHE A 143 0.52 -9.66 -8.47
C PHE A 143 -0.78 -9.32 -9.21
N CYS A 144 -1.69 -10.29 -9.32
CA CYS A 144 -3.01 -10.07 -9.91
C CYS A 144 -3.80 -9.01 -9.14
N VAL A 145 -3.80 -9.11 -7.80
CA VAL A 145 -4.45 -8.13 -6.91
C VAL A 145 -3.82 -6.75 -7.02
N ALA A 146 -2.50 -6.65 -7.20
CA ALA A 146 -1.82 -5.38 -7.40
C ALA A 146 -2.43 -4.60 -8.58
N GLY A 147 -2.79 -5.27 -9.69
CA GLY A 147 -3.48 -4.64 -10.82
C GLY A 147 -4.82 -3.99 -10.43
N CYS A 148 -5.58 -4.63 -9.54
CA CYS A 148 -6.84 -4.08 -9.03
C CYS A 148 -6.63 -2.93 -8.02
N LEU A 149 -5.58 -2.98 -7.21
CA LEU A 149 -5.21 -1.90 -6.28
C LEU A 149 -4.70 -0.66 -7.02
N ILE A 150 -3.97 -0.85 -8.12
CA ILE A 150 -3.64 0.24 -9.05
C ILE A 150 -4.93 0.87 -9.58
N ALA A 151 -5.88 0.06 -10.06
CA ALA A 151 -7.15 0.58 -10.56
C ALA A 151 -7.98 1.30 -9.48
N TYR A 152 -7.93 0.82 -8.24
CA TYR A 152 -8.54 1.49 -7.09
C TYR A 152 -7.99 2.91 -6.93
N GLY A 153 -6.68 3.13 -7.13
CA GLY A 153 -6.08 4.46 -7.08
C GLY A 153 -6.71 5.50 -8.01
N ALA A 154 -7.22 5.10 -9.19
CA ALA A 154 -7.93 6.03 -10.08
C ALA A 154 -9.31 6.42 -9.52
N VAL A 155 -10.01 5.50 -8.84
CA VAL A 155 -11.38 5.69 -8.35
C VAL A 155 -11.48 5.97 -6.85
N LEU A 156 -10.34 6.02 -6.15
CA LEU A 156 -10.23 6.27 -4.71
C LEU A 156 -11.07 7.48 -4.28
N GLY A 157 -11.83 7.31 -3.20
CA GLY A 157 -12.71 8.36 -2.65
C GLY A 157 -14.03 8.58 -3.38
N LYS A 158 -14.27 7.90 -4.52
CA LYS A 158 -15.43 8.16 -5.40
C LYS A 158 -16.35 6.96 -5.59
N VAL A 159 -16.02 5.80 -5.06
CA VAL A 159 -16.80 4.56 -5.25
C VAL A 159 -17.07 3.89 -3.91
N SER A 160 -18.15 3.11 -3.83
CA SER A 160 -18.53 2.36 -2.63
C SER A 160 -17.69 1.08 -2.48
N PRO A 161 -17.59 0.49 -1.27
CA PRO A 161 -16.96 -0.81 -1.10
C PRO A 161 -17.63 -1.93 -1.92
N VAL A 162 -18.94 -1.83 -2.19
CA VAL A 162 -19.64 -2.77 -3.08
C VAL A 162 -19.15 -2.64 -4.52
N GLN A 163 -18.94 -1.40 -5.01
CA GLN A 163 -18.35 -1.18 -6.34
C GLN A 163 -16.92 -1.69 -6.42
N LEU A 164 -16.11 -1.53 -5.37
CA LEU A 164 -14.73 -2.02 -5.31
C LEU A 164 -14.65 -3.54 -5.39
N LEU A 165 -15.55 -4.20 -4.67
CA LEU A 165 -15.74 -5.63 -4.74
C LEU A 165 -16.06 -6.07 -6.19
N VAL A 166 -16.97 -5.37 -6.89
CA VAL A 166 -17.33 -5.72 -8.29
C VAL A 166 -16.18 -5.42 -9.26
N LEU A 167 -15.49 -4.29 -9.06
CA LEU A 167 -14.27 -3.93 -9.77
C LEU A 167 -13.22 -5.04 -9.66
N THR A 168 -13.06 -5.62 -8.47
CA THR A 168 -12.08 -6.68 -8.19
C THR A 168 -12.47 -7.99 -8.87
N LEU A 169 -13.74 -8.39 -8.81
CA LEU A 169 -14.23 -9.63 -9.44
C LEU A 169 -13.91 -9.65 -10.95
N PHE A 170 -14.28 -8.59 -11.66
CA PHE A 170 -14.01 -8.50 -13.09
C PHE A 170 -12.55 -8.18 -13.39
N GLY A 171 -11.90 -7.34 -12.58
CA GLY A 171 -10.49 -6.97 -12.76
C GLY A 171 -9.56 -8.18 -12.70
N VAL A 172 -9.70 -9.02 -11.67
CA VAL A 172 -8.94 -10.28 -11.54
C VAL A 172 -9.22 -11.24 -12.69
N THR A 173 -10.49 -11.35 -13.11
CA THR A 173 -10.87 -12.21 -14.24
C THR A 173 -10.19 -11.76 -15.54
N LEU A 174 -10.23 -10.45 -15.82
CA LEU A 174 -9.62 -9.86 -17.00
C LEU A 174 -8.09 -9.95 -16.94
N PHE A 175 -7.50 -9.72 -15.77
CA PHE A 175 -6.07 -9.89 -15.55
C PHE A 175 -5.62 -11.30 -15.89
N ALA A 176 -6.28 -12.34 -15.37
CA ALA A 176 -5.87 -13.72 -15.61
C ALA A 176 -5.95 -14.10 -17.10
N VAL A 177 -6.94 -13.57 -17.84
CA VAL A 177 -7.04 -13.77 -19.30
C VAL A 177 -5.93 -13.00 -20.04
N ASP A 178 -5.67 -11.75 -19.64
CA ASP A 178 -4.61 -10.90 -20.21
C ASP A 178 -3.23 -11.56 -20.01
N GLU A 179 -2.94 -11.99 -18.79
CA GLU A 179 -1.74 -12.74 -18.40
C GLU A 179 -1.60 -14.02 -19.21
N PHE A 180 -2.65 -14.84 -19.32
CA PHE A 180 -2.61 -16.07 -20.11
C PHE A 180 -2.27 -15.79 -21.59
N ILE A 181 -2.86 -14.75 -22.19
CA ILE A 181 -2.57 -14.38 -23.57
C ILE A 181 -1.11 -13.92 -23.70
N ILE A 182 -0.66 -13.04 -22.80
CA ILE A 182 0.67 -12.42 -22.87
C ILE A 182 1.78 -13.44 -22.58
N ILE A 183 1.67 -14.17 -21.48
CA ILE A 183 2.71 -15.07 -20.99
C ILE A 183 2.64 -16.42 -21.71
N SER A 184 1.46 -17.04 -21.85
CA SER A 184 1.35 -18.40 -22.40
C SER A 184 1.18 -18.45 -23.91
N LEU A 185 0.41 -17.54 -24.52
CA LEU A 185 0.14 -17.60 -25.96
C LEU A 185 1.16 -16.81 -26.79
N LEU A 186 1.48 -15.59 -26.38
CA LEU A 186 2.48 -14.76 -27.05
C LEU A 186 3.92 -15.14 -26.65
N HIS A 187 4.08 -15.80 -25.49
CA HIS A 187 5.37 -16.14 -24.91
C HIS A 187 6.24 -14.90 -24.68
N ALA A 188 5.61 -13.84 -24.18
CA ALA A 188 6.30 -12.65 -23.73
C ALA A 188 6.80 -12.84 -22.29
N ARG A 189 7.90 -12.17 -21.95
CA ARG A 189 8.49 -12.15 -20.61
C ARG A 189 8.16 -10.84 -19.94
N ASP A 190 7.62 -10.87 -18.73
CA ASP A 190 7.25 -9.67 -17.98
C ASP A 190 7.32 -9.90 -16.46
N ALA A 191 8.47 -10.36 -15.96
CA ALA A 191 8.63 -10.82 -14.57
C ALA A 191 8.17 -9.81 -13.52
N GLY A 192 8.43 -8.51 -13.72
CA GLY A 192 7.96 -7.44 -12.82
C GLY A 192 6.64 -6.78 -13.24
N GLY A 193 5.96 -7.28 -14.27
CA GLY A 193 4.61 -6.88 -14.63
C GLY A 193 4.45 -5.45 -15.13
N SER A 194 5.41 -4.85 -15.85
CA SER A 194 5.20 -3.50 -16.42
C SER A 194 4.00 -3.49 -17.37
N MET A 195 3.74 -4.59 -18.08
CA MET A 195 2.60 -4.76 -18.96
C MET A 195 1.41 -5.35 -18.21
N VAL A 196 1.54 -6.59 -17.70
CA VAL A 196 0.40 -7.35 -17.13
C VAL A 196 -0.15 -6.77 -15.83
N ILE A 197 0.67 -6.10 -15.01
CA ILE A 197 0.23 -5.47 -13.76
C ILE A 197 -0.02 -3.98 -13.95
N HIS A 198 1.03 -3.24 -14.30
CA HIS A 198 1.00 -1.78 -14.23
C HIS A 198 0.26 -1.14 -15.40
N THR A 199 0.56 -1.55 -16.63
CA THR A 199 -0.14 -1.02 -17.82
C THR A 199 -1.61 -1.42 -17.80
N PHE A 200 -1.90 -2.72 -17.62
CA PHE A 200 -3.28 -3.22 -17.50
C PHE A 200 -4.04 -2.52 -16.37
N GLY A 201 -3.53 -2.58 -15.13
CA GLY A 201 -4.23 -2.06 -13.95
C GLY A 201 -4.49 -0.56 -14.03
N ALA A 202 -3.52 0.21 -14.57
CA ALA A 202 -3.68 1.65 -14.69
C ALA A 202 -4.71 2.03 -15.76
N TYR A 203 -4.64 1.45 -16.96
CA TYR A 203 -5.64 1.75 -17.99
C TYR A 203 -7.03 1.20 -17.65
N TYR A 204 -7.11 0.07 -16.92
CA TYR A 204 -8.34 -0.45 -16.34
C TYR A 204 -8.99 0.57 -15.39
N GLY A 205 -8.24 1.07 -14.40
CA GLY A 205 -8.72 2.09 -13.47
C GLY A 205 -9.10 3.42 -14.13
N LEU A 206 -8.28 3.90 -15.06
CA LEU A 206 -8.52 5.16 -15.77
C LEU A 206 -9.78 5.08 -16.65
N ALA A 207 -9.98 3.97 -17.35
CA ALA A 207 -11.18 3.75 -18.16
C ALA A 207 -12.45 3.67 -17.27
N ILE A 208 -12.38 3.00 -16.11
CA ILE A 208 -13.47 3.02 -15.14
C ILE A 208 -13.74 4.46 -14.66
N SER A 209 -12.70 5.20 -14.27
CA SER A 209 -12.87 6.58 -13.80
C SER A 209 -13.42 7.51 -14.89
N TRP A 210 -13.11 7.24 -16.15
CA TRP A 210 -13.65 7.99 -17.28
C TRP A 210 -15.15 7.72 -17.46
N VAL A 211 -15.58 6.45 -17.41
CA VAL A 211 -17.00 6.09 -17.51
C VAL A 211 -17.81 6.60 -16.31
N LEU A 212 -17.19 6.61 -15.13
CA LEU A 212 -17.77 7.11 -13.87
C LEU A 212 -17.51 8.61 -13.63
N TYR A 213 -17.15 9.38 -14.66
CA TYR A 213 -16.85 10.80 -14.53
C TYR A 213 -17.93 11.56 -13.75
N ARG A 214 -17.48 12.35 -12.75
CA ARG A 214 -18.34 13.11 -11.85
C ARG A 214 -18.32 14.60 -12.20
N PRO A 215 -19.39 15.17 -12.80
CA PRO A 215 -19.38 16.55 -13.29
C PRO A 215 -19.32 17.58 -12.16
N ASN A 216 -19.79 17.26 -10.96
CA ASN A 216 -19.84 18.18 -9.82
C ASN A 216 -18.82 17.82 -8.73
N LEU A 217 -17.77 17.06 -9.06
CA LEU A 217 -16.72 16.65 -8.09
C LEU A 217 -16.01 17.85 -7.42
N LYS A 218 -16.08 19.04 -8.03
CA LYS A 218 -15.63 20.30 -7.43
C LYS A 218 -16.29 20.60 -6.08
N ASP A 219 -17.49 20.08 -5.82
CA ASP A 219 -18.23 20.33 -4.58
C ASP A 219 -17.53 19.66 -3.38
N SER A 220 -16.81 18.55 -3.61
CA SER A 220 -15.97 17.87 -2.63
C SER A 220 -14.46 18.06 -2.84
N SER A 221 -14.03 18.93 -3.77
CA SER A 221 -12.58 19.05 -4.11
C SER A 221 -11.74 19.57 -2.94
N HIS A 222 -12.37 20.29 -2.01
CA HIS A 222 -11.71 20.74 -0.78
C HIS A 222 -11.28 19.56 0.12
N LEU A 223 -11.83 18.36 -0.07
CA LEU A 223 -11.43 17.12 0.61
C LEU A 223 -10.41 16.30 -0.18
N ASN A 224 -10.30 16.53 -1.50
CA ASN A 224 -9.33 15.89 -2.38
C ASN A 224 -7.93 16.52 -2.22
N GLY A 225 -7.29 16.23 -1.10
CA GLY A 225 -5.94 16.69 -0.79
C GLY A 225 -5.45 16.15 0.55
N SER A 226 -4.21 16.49 0.90
CA SER A 226 -3.55 16.01 2.11
C SER A 226 -3.50 17.04 3.24
N VAL A 227 -3.12 16.55 4.42
CA VAL A 227 -2.62 17.31 5.57
C VAL A 227 -1.32 16.68 6.04
N TYR A 228 -0.55 17.37 6.87
CA TYR A 228 0.79 16.94 7.26
C TYR A 228 0.86 15.47 7.74
N HIS A 229 -0.04 15.06 8.64
CA HIS A 229 -0.05 13.69 9.15
C HIS A 229 -0.50 12.64 8.13
N SER A 230 -1.42 12.99 7.22
CA SER A 230 -1.84 12.05 6.17
C SER A 230 -0.72 11.81 5.16
N ASP A 231 0.10 12.83 4.88
CA ASP A 231 1.31 12.67 4.05
C ASP A 231 2.41 11.84 4.74
N LEU A 232 2.53 11.93 6.06
CA LEU A 232 3.42 11.07 6.85
C LEU A 232 2.96 9.61 6.84
N PHE A 233 1.66 9.35 6.84
CA PHE A 233 1.16 7.98 6.65
C PHE A 233 1.37 7.49 5.22
N ALA A 234 1.15 8.34 4.21
CA ALA A 234 1.35 7.98 2.81
C ALA A 234 2.81 7.64 2.47
N ILE A 235 3.79 8.33 3.07
CA ILE A 235 5.20 8.01 2.85
C ILE A 235 5.60 6.66 3.47
N ILE A 236 4.89 6.16 4.49
CA ILE A 236 5.11 4.78 4.98
C ILE A 236 4.83 3.79 3.85
N GLY A 237 3.69 3.91 3.19
CA GLY A 237 3.34 3.08 2.03
C GLY A 237 4.37 3.20 0.91
N THR A 238 4.81 4.42 0.61
CA THR A 238 5.88 4.69 -0.39
C THR A 238 7.16 3.92 -0.07
N LEU A 239 7.64 3.99 1.18
CA LEU A 239 8.90 3.36 1.56
C LEU A 239 8.83 1.84 1.53
N PHE A 240 7.71 1.24 1.96
CA PHE A 240 7.52 -0.21 1.85
C PHE A 240 7.46 -0.67 0.39
N LEU A 241 6.76 0.07 -0.47
CA LEU A 241 6.79 -0.19 -1.92
C LEU A 241 8.21 -0.09 -2.47
N TRP A 242 8.92 0.99 -2.17
CA TRP A 242 10.26 1.24 -2.69
C TRP A 242 11.27 0.17 -2.25
N MET A 243 11.29 -0.20 -0.97
CA MET A 243 12.26 -1.15 -0.41
C MET A 243 12.03 -2.58 -0.90
N PHE A 244 10.77 -2.99 -1.10
CA PHE A 244 10.42 -4.35 -1.49
C PHE A 244 10.22 -4.55 -3.00
N TRP A 245 10.25 -3.47 -3.80
CA TRP A 245 10.18 -3.58 -5.26
C TRP A 245 11.24 -4.48 -5.90
N PRO A 246 12.51 -4.53 -5.44
CA PRO A 246 13.48 -5.49 -5.95
C PRO A 246 13.01 -6.94 -5.83
N SER A 247 12.34 -7.29 -4.72
CA SER A 247 11.70 -8.60 -4.54
C SER A 247 10.51 -8.75 -5.48
N PHE A 248 9.67 -7.73 -5.61
CA PHE A 248 8.53 -7.72 -6.54
C PHE A 248 8.94 -8.03 -7.99
N ASN A 249 9.97 -7.36 -8.51
CA ASN A 249 10.41 -7.57 -9.89
C ASN A 249 11.21 -8.87 -10.11
N SER A 250 11.56 -9.59 -9.04
CA SER A 250 12.39 -10.81 -9.12
C SER A 250 11.70 -12.07 -8.59
N ALA A 251 10.53 -11.96 -7.95
CA ALA A 251 9.87 -13.07 -7.25
C ALA A 251 9.50 -14.26 -8.14
N ILE A 252 9.20 -14.01 -9.42
CA ILE A 252 8.84 -15.03 -10.42
C ILE A 252 9.89 -15.16 -11.54
N ALA A 253 11.02 -14.46 -11.41
CA ALA A 253 12.14 -14.66 -12.32
C ALA A 253 12.81 -16.01 -12.01
N ASP A 254 13.44 -16.60 -13.03
CA ASP A 254 14.13 -17.88 -12.87
C ASP A 254 15.22 -17.80 -11.79
N HIS A 255 15.28 -18.82 -10.93
CA HIS A 255 16.21 -18.90 -9.81
C HIS A 255 17.66 -18.73 -10.26
N GLY A 256 18.43 -17.94 -9.52
CA GLY A 256 19.85 -17.71 -9.78
C GLY A 256 20.12 -16.37 -10.46
N ASP A 257 20.57 -16.40 -11.72
CA ASP A 257 21.15 -15.21 -12.37
C ASP A 257 20.09 -14.16 -12.76
N ALA A 258 18.94 -14.60 -13.27
CA ALA A 258 17.84 -13.72 -13.68
C ALA A 258 17.22 -13.01 -12.49
N GLN A 259 16.87 -13.75 -11.43
CA GLN A 259 16.36 -13.21 -10.18
C GLN A 259 17.31 -12.18 -9.54
N HIS A 260 18.60 -12.52 -9.41
CA HIS A 260 19.58 -11.61 -8.83
C HIS A 260 19.76 -10.32 -9.68
N ARG A 261 19.82 -10.47 -11.01
CA ARG A 261 19.90 -9.34 -11.94
C ARG A 261 18.66 -8.44 -11.86
N ALA A 262 17.47 -9.02 -11.76
CA ALA A 262 16.22 -8.29 -11.63
C ALA A 262 16.17 -7.44 -10.35
N ALA A 263 16.63 -7.98 -9.22
CA ALA A 263 16.74 -7.24 -7.97
C ALA A 263 17.71 -6.04 -8.10
N ILE A 264 18.92 -6.25 -8.65
CA ILE A 264 19.91 -5.17 -8.82
C ILE A 264 19.43 -4.08 -9.79
N ASN A 265 18.89 -4.48 -10.94
CA ASN A 265 18.39 -3.53 -11.94
C ASN A 265 17.26 -2.67 -11.36
N THR A 266 16.36 -3.28 -10.59
CA THR A 266 15.26 -2.57 -9.93
C THR A 266 15.78 -1.59 -8.88
N TYR A 267 16.70 -2.04 -8.02
CA TYR A 267 17.33 -1.19 -7.00
C TYR A 267 17.99 0.06 -7.59
N LEU A 268 18.78 -0.11 -8.66
CA LEU A 268 19.46 1.00 -9.31
C LEU A 268 18.49 1.96 -10.00
N SER A 269 17.48 1.44 -10.70
CA SER A 269 16.45 2.26 -11.33
C SER A 269 15.70 3.11 -10.32
N LEU A 270 15.28 2.51 -9.21
CA LEU A 270 14.62 3.22 -8.11
C LEU A 270 15.49 4.32 -7.51
N ALA A 271 16.78 4.04 -7.28
CA ALA A 271 17.72 5.04 -6.77
C ALA A 271 17.83 6.27 -7.70
N ALA A 272 17.96 6.06 -9.02
CA ALA A 272 18.00 7.15 -10.00
C ALA A 272 16.67 7.92 -10.09
N THR A 273 15.55 7.22 -9.94
CA THR A 273 14.20 7.80 -9.97
C THR A 273 13.97 8.75 -8.81
N VAL A 274 14.48 8.43 -7.61
CA VAL A 274 14.38 9.30 -6.44
C VAL A 274 15.09 10.63 -6.69
N LEU A 275 16.36 10.60 -7.13
CA LEU A 275 17.14 11.82 -7.34
C LEU A 275 16.49 12.75 -8.38
N THR A 276 16.00 12.17 -9.48
CA THR A 276 15.33 12.94 -10.54
C THR A 276 13.99 13.49 -10.10
N THR A 277 13.19 12.73 -9.36
CA THR A 277 11.92 13.20 -8.79
C THR A 277 12.12 14.41 -7.89
N PHE A 278 13.08 14.35 -6.96
CA PHE A 278 13.39 15.47 -6.07
C PHE A 278 13.87 16.71 -6.85
N ALA A 279 14.74 16.51 -7.85
CA ALA A 279 15.24 17.59 -8.68
C ALA A 279 14.12 18.30 -9.44
N ILE A 280 13.25 17.55 -10.11
CA ILE A 280 12.16 18.13 -10.91
C ILE A 280 11.06 18.74 -10.03
N SER A 281 10.75 18.11 -8.90
CA SER A 281 9.82 18.66 -7.90
C SER A 281 10.31 20.03 -7.39
N SER A 282 11.59 20.13 -7.01
CA SER A 282 12.22 21.38 -6.57
C SER A 282 12.28 22.44 -7.66
N LEU A 283 12.63 22.05 -8.90
CA LEU A 283 12.70 22.97 -10.04
C LEU A 283 11.33 23.58 -10.39
N TYR A 284 10.25 22.82 -10.22
CA TYR A 284 8.90 23.31 -10.52
C TYR A 284 8.32 24.16 -9.39
N GLN A 285 8.54 23.77 -8.14
CA GLN A 285 7.95 24.45 -7.00
C GLN A 285 8.62 25.80 -6.70
N LYS A 286 7.81 26.78 -6.27
CA LYS A 286 8.33 28.10 -5.93
C LYS A 286 9.34 28.00 -4.78
N HIS A 287 10.45 28.73 -4.92
CA HIS A 287 11.55 28.77 -3.96
C HIS A 287 12.28 27.43 -3.76
N GLY A 288 12.20 26.50 -4.72
CA GLY A 288 12.93 25.23 -4.62
C GLY A 288 12.33 24.25 -3.60
N LYS A 289 11.08 24.46 -3.17
CA LYS A 289 10.38 23.57 -2.23
C LYS A 289 10.08 22.20 -2.84
N LEU A 290 9.68 21.23 -2.02
CA LEU A 290 9.31 19.89 -2.49
C LEU A 290 7.81 19.67 -2.29
N ASP A 291 7.19 18.97 -3.22
CA ASP A 291 5.80 18.50 -3.14
C ASP A 291 5.76 17.03 -2.73
N MET A 292 5.04 16.71 -1.65
CA MET A 292 4.95 15.35 -1.13
C MET A 292 4.23 14.39 -2.09
N VAL A 293 3.31 14.85 -2.94
CA VAL A 293 2.66 13.99 -3.93
C VAL A 293 3.69 13.47 -4.94
N HIS A 294 4.62 14.32 -5.36
CA HIS A 294 5.72 13.90 -6.24
C HIS A 294 6.62 12.88 -5.52
N ILE A 295 6.99 13.15 -4.27
CA ILE A 295 7.91 12.29 -3.51
C ILE A 295 7.29 10.92 -3.18
N GLN A 296 6.02 10.88 -2.81
CA GLN A 296 5.30 9.65 -2.47
C GLN A 296 5.11 8.73 -3.69
N ASN A 297 4.90 9.31 -4.89
CA ASN A 297 4.52 8.51 -6.05
C ASN A 297 5.64 8.42 -7.09
N SER A 298 6.18 9.54 -7.55
CA SER A 298 7.10 9.53 -8.71
C SER A 298 8.43 8.86 -8.42
N THR A 299 8.84 8.76 -7.16
CA THR A 299 10.04 8.03 -6.72
C THR A 299 9.96 6.52 -6.98
N LEU A 300 8.75 6.00 -7.21
CA LEU A 300 8.46 4.58 -7.45
C LEU A 300 8.45 4.22 -8.95
N ALA A 301 8.38 5.22 -9.84
CA ALA A 301 8.18 5.03 -11.28
C ALA A 301 9.30 4.20 -11.95
N GLY A 302 10.52 4.25 -11.44
CA GLY A 302 11.63 3.42 -11.93
C GLY A 302 11.45 1.93 -11.67
N GLY A 303 10.79 1.55 -10.57
CA GLY A 303 10.47 0.16 -10.26
C GLY A 303 9.48 -0.41 -11.26
N VAL A 304 8.42 0.37 -11.57
CA VAL A 304 7.44 0.06 -12.61
C VAL A 304 8.11 -0.08 -13.99
N ALA A 305 8.95 0.89 -14.38
CA ALA A 305 9.49 0.97 -15.74
C ALA A 305 10.57 -0.06 -16.06
N VAL A 306 11.18 -0.68 -15.06
CA VAL A 306 12.11 -1.80 -15.30
C VAL A 306 11.44 -3.16 -15.16
N GLY A 307 10.18 -3.26 -14.70
CA GLY A 307 9.52 -4.54 -14.44
C GLY A 307 9.71 -5.61 -15.53
N THR A 308 9.42 -5.29 -16.80
CA THR A 308 9.63 -6.22 -17.93
C THR A 308 11.12 -6.54 -18.16
N ALA A 309 11.98 -5.53 -18.13
CA ALA A 309 13.37 -5.64 -18.54
C ALA A 309 14.34 -5.92 -17.38
N ALA A 310 13.84 -6.05 -16.15
CA ALA A 310 14.64 -6.21 -14.95
C ALA A 310 15.46 -7.50 -15.03
N GLU A 311 14.85 -8.59 -15.49
CA GLU A 311 15.53 -9.87 -15.73
C GLU A 311 16.36 -9.88 -17.02
N PHE A 312 16.33 -8.85 -17.86
CA PHE A 312 17.16 -8.77 -19.07
C PHE A 312 18.53 -8.11 -18.79
N MET A 313 19.45 -8.22 -19.74
CA MET A 313 20.77 -7.57 -19.67
C MET A 313 20.71 -6.10 -20.11
N LEU A 314 20.05 -5.26 -19.31
CA LEU A 314 20.11 -3.79 -19.44
C LEU A 314 21.50 -3.21 -19.19
N MET A 315 22.36 -3.98 -18.51
CA MET A 315 23.52 -3.48 -17.74
C MET A 315 23.09 -2.50 -16.63
N PRO A 316 23.85 -2.40 -15.52
CA PRO A 316 23.52 -1.51 -14.41
C PRO A 316 23.28 -0.04 -14.83
N TYR A 317 24.01 0.46 -15.83
CA TYR A 317 23.83 1.82 -16.33
C TYR A 317 22.53 2.00 -17.11
N GLY A 318 22.03 0.97 -17.80
CA GLY A 318 20.75 1.02 -18.50
C GLY A 318 19.61 1.21 -17.51
N SER A 319 19.66 0.51 -16.38
CA SER A 319 18.69 0.64 -15.28
C SER A 319 18.69 2.04 -14.68
N LEU A 320 19.86 2.66 -14.49
CA LEU A 320 19.96 4.07 -14.05
C LEU A 320 19.33 5.04 -15.06
N ILE A 321 19.53 4.82 -16.36
CA ILE A 321 18.94 5.65 -17.43
C ILE A 321 17.41 5.55 -17.41
N VAL A 322 16.87 4.32 -17.32
CA VAL A 322 15.42 4.11 -17.25
C VAL A 322 14.83 4.82 -16.03
N GLY A 323 15.44 4.64 -14.85
CA GLY A 323 15.01 5.31 -13.63
C GLY A 323 15.08 6.83 -13.71
N PHE A 324 16.17 7.39 -14.24
CA PHE A 324 16.32 8.82 -14.46
C PHE A 324 15.21 9.39 -15.35
N CYS A 325 14.93 8.74 -16.48
CA CYS A 325 13.89 9.17 -17.41
C CYS A 325 12.49 9.04 -16.80
N CYS A 326 12.21 7.98 -16.05
CA CYS A 326 10.89 7.76 -15.47
C CYS A 326 10.59 8.68 -14.29
N GLY A 327 11.58 9.03 -13.47
CA GLY A 327 11.41 10.05 -12.43
C GLY A 327 11.07 11.42 -13.01
N LEU A 328 11.70 11.79 -14.14
CA LEU A 328 11.34 12.99 -14.92
C LEU A 328 9.91 12.91 -15.46
N ILE A 329 9.57 11.84 -16.19
CA ILE A 329 8.28 11.69 -16.88
C ILE A 329 7.12 11.61 -15.88
N SER A 330 7.26 10.83 -14.81
CA SER A 330 6.23 10.71 -13.77
C SER A 330 6.00 12.06 -13.08
N THR A 331 7.06 12.76 -12.67
CA THR A 331 6.91 14.06 -11.99
C THR A 331 6.28 15.11 -12.90
N LEU A 332 6.72 15.20 -14.17
CA LEU A 332 6.08 16.07 -15.17
C LEU A 332 4.63 15.64 -15.45
N GLY A 333 4.33 14.35 -15.34
CA GLY A 333 2.98 13.80 -15.42
C GLY A 333 2.05 14.38 -14.37
N TYR A 334 2.47 14.36 -13.10
CA TYR A 334 1.70 14.99 -12.02
C TYR A 334 1.51 16.50 -12.25
N ILE A 335 2.55 17.18 -12.72
CA ILE A 335 2.53 18.64 -12.91
C ILE A 335 1.61 19.05 -14.08
N TYR A 336 1.69 18.36 -15.21
CA TYR A 336 1.08 18.82 -16.48
C TYR A 336 0.03 17.86 -17.03
N ILE A 337 0.24 16.54 -16.91
CA ILE A 337 -0.61 15.54 -17.55
C ILE A 337 -1.88 15.30 -16.73
N THR A 338 -1.79 15.05 -15.42
CA THR A 338 -2.98 14.86 -14.58
C THR A 338 -3.96 16.03 -14.69
N PRO A 339 -3.54 17.31 -14.56
CA PRO A 339 -4.46 18.43 -14.74
C PRO A 339 -5.06 18.51 -16.15
N TYR A 340 -4.30 18.14 -17.18
CA TYR A 340 -4.79 18.08 -18.55
C TYR A 340 -5.83 16.97 -18.75
N LEU A 341 -5.56 15.75 -18.25
CA LEU A 341 -6.48 14.62 -18.32
C LEU A 341 -7.82 14.96 -17.66
N GLU A 342 -7.79 15.59 -16.48
CA GLU A 342 -9.00 15.98 -15.76
C GLU A 342 -9.78 17.07 -16.52
N LYS A 343 -9.11 18.15 -16.91
CA LYS A 343 -9.74 19.33 -17.52
C LYS A 343 -10.23 19.08 -18.95
N ASN A 344 -9.44 18.36 -19.75
CA ASN A 344 -9.66 18.23 -21.20
C ASN A 344 -10.23 16.87 -21.60
N LEU A 345 -9.89 15.78 -20.90
CA LEU A 345 -10.34 14.43 -21.25
C LEU A 345 -11.38 13.87 -20.29
N LYS A 346 -11.72 14.59 -19.21
CA LYS A 346 -12.70 14.17 -18.19
C LYS A 346 -12.28 12.88 -17.49
N ILE A 347 -10.98 12.71 -17.24
CA ILE A 347 -10.42 11.57 -16.50
C ILE A 347 -9.96 12.08 -15.14
N GLN A 348 -10.67 11.70 -14.09
CA GLN A 348 -10.39 12.12 -12.72
C GLN A 348 -9.52 11.07 -12.04
N ASP A 349 -8.20 11.24 -12.03
CA ASP A 349 -7.27 10.25 -11.47
C ASP A 349 -6.83 10.65 -10.06
N THR A 350 -7.40 10.02 -9.03
CA THR A 350 -7.20 10.46 -7.63
C THR A 350 -5.75 10.31 -7.16
N CYS A 351 -5.13 9.15 -7.39
CA CYS A 351 -3.73 8.92 -7.00
C CYS A 351 -2.72 9.33 -8.08
N GLY A 352 -3.17 9.73 -9.27
CA GLY A 352 -2.28 9.96 -10.40
C GLY A 352 -1.65 8.67 -10.94
N ILE A 353 -2.41 7.57 -10.93
CA ILE A 353 -1.94 6.24 -11.37
C ILE A 353 -1.49 6.25 -12.83
N HIS A 354 -1.95 7.19 -13.65
CA HIS A 354 -1.43 7.39 -15.00
C HIS A 354 0.08 7.72 -14.97
N ASN A 355 0.51 8.53 -14.01
CA ASN A 355 1.87 9.04 -13.93
C ASN A 355 2.84 8.02 -13.35
N LEU A 356 2.39 7.23 -12.38
CA LEU A 356 3.20 6.20 -11.74
C LEU A 356 3.13 4.85 -12.46
N HIS A 357 1.94 4.41 -12.87
CA HIS A 357 1.75 3.05 -13.39
C HIS A 357 1.56 3.01 -14.91
N ALA A 358 0.69 3.85 -15.49
CA ALA A 358 0.40 3.75 -16.92
C ALA A 358 1.59 4.15 -17.81
N MET A 359 2.09 5.39 -17.68
CA MET A 359 3.21 5.85 -18.52
C MET A 359 4.48 5.06 -18.25
N PRO A 360 4.92 4.85 -16.98
CA PRO A 360 6.11 4.06 -16.71
C PRO A 360 5.93 2.58 -17.10
N GLY A 361 4.73 2.00 -16.98
CA GLY A 361 4.43 0.64 -17.43
C GLY A 361 4.57 0.49 -18.96
N VAL A 362 4.03 1.45 -19.72
CA VAL A 362 4.20 1.50 -21.18
C VAL A 362 5.67 1.66 -21.57
N ILE A 363 6.41 2.54 -20.86
CA ILE A 363 7.86 2.68 -21.05
C ILE A 363 8.56 1.35 -20.76
N GLY A 364 8.18 0.64 -19.70
CA GLY A 364 8.76 -0.66 -19.36
C GLY A 364 8.52 -1.74 -20.41
N GLY A 365 7.30 -1.81 -20.97
CA GLY A 365 7.02 -2.71 -22.10
C GLY A 365 7.85 -2.36 -23.35
N ILE A 366 8.04 -1.06 -23.64
CA ILE A 366 8.89 -0.60 -24.76
C ILE A 366 10.36 -0.95 -24.51
N VAL A 367 10.88 -0.67 -23.31
CA VAL A 367 12.25 -1.03 -22.93
C VAL A 367 12.44 -2.54 -23.01
N GLY A 368 11.50 -3.33 -22.49
CA GLY A 368 11.52 -4.79 -22.59
C GLY A 368 11.55 -5.28 -24.04
N ALA A 369 10.73 -4.69 -24.92
CA ALA A 369 10.72 -5.03 -26.35
C ALA A 369 12.06 -4.71 -27.04
N ILE A 370 12.64 -3.53 -26.77
CA ILE A 370 13.92 -3.12 -27.33
C ILE A 370 15.05 -4.01 -26.82
N THR A 371 15.09 -4.28 -25.51
CA THR A 371 16.15 -5.09 -24.89
C THR A 371 16.06 -6.55 -25.33
N ALA A 372 14.86 -7.10 -25.49
CA ALA A 372 14.66 -8.43 -26.07
C ALA A 372 15.11 -8.48 -27.54
N ALA A 373 14.73 -7.48 -28.35
CA ALA A 373 15.13 -7.41 -29.76
C ALA A 373 16.65 -7.28 -29.95
N ALA A 374 17.32 -6.58 -29.03
CA ALA A 374 18.75 -6.35 -29.04
C ALA A 374 19.56 -7.48 -28.37
N ALA A 375 18.89 -8.49 -27.78
CA ALA A 375 19.58 -9.58 -27.12
C ALA A 375 20.43 -10.38 -28.13
N SER A 376 21.63 -10.76 -27.72
CA SER A 376 22.62 -11.40 -28.58
C SER A 376 23.45 -12.43 -27.82
N GLU A 377 23.95 -13.42 -28.55
CA GLU A 377 24.76 -14.49 -27.98
C GLU A 377 26.05 -13.96 -27.33
N SER A 378 26.64 -12.89 -27.86
CA SER A 378 27.84 -12.28 -27.27
C SER A 378 27.61 -11.69 -25.88
N VAL A 379 26.37 -11.30 -25.56
CA VAL A 379 26.02 -10.67 -24.28
C VAL A 379 25.53 -11.70 -23.28
N TYR A 380 24.66 -12.61 -23.71
CA TYR A 380 23.99 -13.58 -22.84
C TYR A 380 24.64 -14.97 -22.84
N GLY A 381 25.45 -15.29 -23.85
CA GLY A 381 25.79 -16.66 -24.21
C GLY A 381 24.60 -17.42 -24.83
N ALA A 382 24.89 -18.54 -25.51
CA ALA A 382 23.85 -19.34 -26.15
C ALA A 382 22.82 -19.86 -25.14
N GLN A 383 23.29 -20.43 -24.03
CA GLN A 383 22.41 -20.96 -22.98
C GLN A 383 21.67 -19.86 -22.23
N GLY A 384 22.31 -18.72 -21.97
CA GLY A 384 21.67 -17.60 -21.26
C GLY A 384 20.52 -16.98 -22.06
N LEU A 385 20.62 -16.93 -23.40
CA LEU A 385 19.49 -16.53 -24.25
C LEU A 385 18.32 -17.51 -24.14
N VAL A 386 18.61 -18.82 -24.20
CA VAL A 386 17.59 -19.86 -24.09
C VAL A 386 16.88 -19.76 -22.75
N ASN A 387 17.62 -19.62 -21.66
CA ASN A 387 17.04 -19.53 -20.31
C ASN A 387 16.22 -18.23 -20.14
N THR A 388 16.78 -17.07 -20.51
CA THR A 388 16.13 -15.77 -20.25
C THR A 388 14.79 -15.61 -20.99
N PHE A 389 14.71 -16.10 -22.23
CA PHE A 389 13.51 -15.92 -23.06
C PHE A 389 12.72 -17.21 -23.25
N ASP A 390 13.09 -18.27 -22.52
CA ASP A 390 12.55 -19.61 -22.64
C ASP A 390 12.40 -20.05 -24.10
N PHE A 391 13.50 -20.00 -24.86
CA PHE A 391 13.54 -20.49 -26.24
C PHE A 391 13.60 -22.02 -26.26
N THR A 392 12.54 -22.64 -25.78
CA THR A 392 12.36 -24.09 -25.71
C THR A 392 11.09 -24.51 -26.47
N GLY A 393 10.85 -25.82 -26.59
CA GLY A 393 9.62 -26.35 -27.20
C GLY A 393 9.26 -25.78 -28.58
N SER A 394 8.05 -25.22 -28.70
CA SER A 394 7.53 -24.56 -29.90
C SER A 394 8.24 -23.24 -30.23
N PHE A 395 8.92 -22.63 -29.25
CA PHE A 395 9.57 -21.32 -29.37
C PHE A 395 11.09 -21.42 -29.59
N LYS A 396 11.66 -22.63 -29.62
CA LYS A 396 13.12 -22.87 -29.75
C LYS A 396 13.82 -22.18 -30.92
N ASN A 397 13.10 -21.91 -32.02
CA ASN A 397 13.65 -21.29 -33.22
C ASN A 397 13.32 -19.79 -33.31
N ARG A 398 12.71 -19.21 -32.27
CA ARG A 398 12.37 -17.79 -32.22
C ARG A 398 13.66 -16.97 -32.08
N SER A 399 13.86 -15.98 -32.94
CA SER A 399 14.99 -15.07 -32.81
C SER A 399 14.71 -13.98 -31.77
N PRO A 400 15.75 -13.37 -31.16
CA PRO A 400 15.60 -12.21 -30.28
C PRO A 400 14.77 -11.08 -30.88
N SER A 401 15.00 -10.76 -32.17
CA SER A 401 14.22 -9.74 -32.89
C SER A 401 12.73 -10.04 -32.97
N VAL A 402 12.38 -11.32 -33.18
CA VAL A 402 10.97 -11.76 -33.18
C VAL A 402 10.42 -11.70 -31.75
N GLN A 403 11.19 -12.12 -30.75
CA GLN A 403 10.80 -11.99 -29.34
C GLN A 403 10.47 -10.54 -28.96
N GLY A 404 11.30 -9.57 -29.35
CA GLY A 404 11.00 -8.16 -29.15
C GLY A 404 9.70 -7.69 -29.82
N GLY A 405 9.37 -8.24 -30.99
CA GLY A 405 8.07 -8.03 -31.63
C GLY A 405 6.89 -8.58 -30.81
N TYR A 406 7.05 -9.76 -30.20
CA TYR A 406 6.04 -10.34 -29.30
C TYR A 406 5.92 -9.59 -27.98
N GLN A 407 7.00 -9.04 -27.42
CA GLN A 407 6.93 -8.11 -26.29
C GLN A 407 6.09 -6.87 -26.63
N ALA A 408 6.31 -6.26 -27.81
CA ALA A 408 5.53 -5.11 -28.25
C ALA A 408 4.06 -5.47 -28.46
N ALA A 409 3.77 -6.65 -29.01
CA ALA A 409 2.41 -7.16 -29.14
C ALA A 409 1.74 -7.37 -27.77
N ALA A 410 2.46 -7.93 -26.79
CA ALA A 410 1.99 -8.09 -25.42
C ALA A 410 1.60 -6.76 -24.77
N LEU A 411 2.42 -5.72 -24.94
CA LEU A 411 2.08 -4.37 -24.47
C LEU A 411 0.76 -3.88 -25.07
N CYS A 412 0.54 -4.10 -26.37
CA CYS A 412 -0.73 -3.73 -27.00
C CYS A 412 -1.91 -4.51 -26.43
N VAL A 413 -1.74 -5.79 -26.11
CA VAL A 413 -2.78 -6.62 -25.49
C VAL A 413 -3.15 -6.04 -24.11
N ALA A 414 -2.16 -5.77 -23.24
CA ALA A 414 -2.39 -5.19 -21.92
C ALA A 414 -3.15 -3.85 -21.98
N VAL A 415 -2.79 -2.97 -22.92
CA VAL A 415 -3.51 -1.70 -23.14
C VAL A 415 -4.95 -1.94 -23.60
N CYS A 416 -5.17 -2.86 -24.54
CA CYS A 416 -6.51 -3.18 -25.05
C CYS A 416 -7.41 -3.76 -23.95
N PHE A 417 -6.89 -4.70 -23.17
CA PHE A 417 -7.61 -5.30 -22.04
C PHE A 417 -7.90 -4.29 -20.94
N GLY A 418 -6.92 -3.44 -20.60
CA GLY A 418 -7.11 -2.36 -19.63
C GLY A 418 -8.22 -1.40 -20.06
N ILE A 419 -8.13 -0.80 -21.26
CA ILE A 419 -9.11 0.19 -21.73
C ILE A 419 -10.48 -0.46 -21.99
N GLY A 420 -10.51 -1.57 -22.73
CA GLY A 420 -11.75 -2.25 -23.12
C GLY A 420 -12.47 -2.85 -21.92
N GLY A 421 -11.76 -3.59 -21.08
CA GLY A 421 -12.26 -4.18 -19.85
C GLY A 421 -12.70 -3.12 -18.84
N GLY A 422 -11.91 -2.06 -18.66
CA GLY A 422 -12.24 -0.97 -17.74
C GLY A 422 -13.46 -0.17 -18.20
N THR A 423 -13.64 0.01 -19.50
CA THR A 423 -14.85 0.63 -20.05
C THR A 423 -16.08 -0.24 -19.77
N LEU A 424 -16.00 -1.55 -20.02
CA LEU A 424 -17.08 -2.50 -19.76
C LEU A 424 -17.46 -2.50 -18.27
N VAL A 425 -16.47 -2.66 -17.38
CA VAL A 425 -16.72 -2.70 -15.94
C VAL A 425 -17.22 -1.34 -15.44
N GLY A 426 -16.68 -0.23 -15.95
CA GLY A 426 -17.18 1.11 -15.64
C GLY A 426 -18.67 1.28 -15.94
N LEU A 427 -19.16 0.70 -17.05
CA LEU A 427 -20.59 0.71 -17.39
C LEU A 427 -21.43 -0.09 -16.39
N ILE A 428 -20.92 -1.24 -15.92
CA ILE A 428 -21.56 -2.04 -14.86
C ILE A 428 -21.61 -1.24 -13.55
N LEU A 429 -20.49 -0.64 -13.16
CA LEU A 429 -20.35 0.14 -11.92
C LEU A 429 -21.17 1.45 -11.95
N ARG A 430 -21.59 1.91 -13.12
CA ARG A 430 -22.44 3.10 -13.26
C ARG A 430 -23.90 2.87 -12.87
N LEU A 431 -24.34 1.61 -12.79
CA LEU A 431 -25.70 1.28 -12.37
C LEU A 431 -26.00 1.80 -10.95
N PRO A 432 -27.18 2.37 -10.67
CA PRO A 432 -27.48 3.06 -9.40
C PRO A 432 -27.80 2.10 -8.22
N VAL A 433 -27.31 0.87 -8.25
CA VAL A 433 -27.64 -0.19 -7.27
C VAL A 433 -26.53 -0.45 -6.26
N TRP A 434 -25.36 0.16 -6.45
CA TRP A 434 -24.15 -0.16 -5.68
C TRP A 434 -23.94 0.73 -4.44
N GLY A 435 -24.88 1.61 -4.12
CA GLY A 435 -24.74 2.55 -3.02
C GLY A 435 -23.62 3.59 -3.22
N SER A 436 -23.40 3.99 -4.47
CA SER A 436 -22.38 4.96 -4.86
C SER A 436 -22.60 6.31 -4.18
N VAL A 437 -21.52 6.93 -3.71
CA VAL A 437 -21.54 8.26 -3.09
C VAL A 437 -21.96 9.37 -4.07
N ALA A 438 -22.57 10.43 -3.56
CA ALA A 438 -22.88 11.66 -4.31
C ALA A 438 -21.61 12.51 -4.52
N ASP A 439 -21.63 13.41 -5.50
CA ASP A 439 -20.46 14.20 -5.89
C ASP A 439 -19.96 15.13 -4.76
N ASP A 440 -20.86 15.66 -3.95
CA ASP A 440 -20.57 16.55 -2.80
C ASP A 440 -20.06 15.80 -1.56
N ASN A 441 -20.12 14.47 -1.56
CA ASN A 441 -19.77 13.61 -0.43
C ASN A 441 -18.57 12.70 -0.72
N CYS A 442 -17.84 12.90 -1.82
CA CYS A 442 -16.63 12.13 -2.13
C CYS A 442 -15.47 12.47 -1.17
N PHE A 443 -14.48 11.56 -1.08
CA PHE A 443 -13.24 11.72 -0.29
C PHE A 443 -13.41 11.88 1.23
N GLN A 444 -14.49 11.33 1.80
CA GLN A 444 -14.72 11.32 3.24
C GLN A 444 -15.16 9.94 3.76
N ASP A 445 -14.63 9.55 4.91
CA ASP A 445 -14.87 8.25 5.54
C ASP A 445 -16.27 8.13 6.14
N GLY A 446 -16.83 9.22 6.67
CA GLY A 446 -18.12 9.23 7.40
C GLY A 446 -19.34 8.77 6.59
N VAL A 447 -19.19 8.55 5.28
CA VAL A 447 -20.23 7.95 4.43
C VAL A 447 -20.38 6.45 4.68
N TYR A 448 -19.28 5.74 4.94
CA TYR A 448 -19.25 4.28 5.04
C TYR A 448 -18.65 3.77 6.36
N TRP A 449 -18.06 4.65 7.17
CA TRP A 449 -17.42 4.33 8.44
C TRP A 449 -18.05 5.10 9.60
N GLU A 450 -18.13 4.45 10.76
CA GLU A 450 -18.31 5.14 12.02
C GLU A 450 -16.99 5.84 12.35
N VAL A 451 -16.98 7.17 12.27
CA VAL A 451 -15.79 8.00 12.53
C VAL A 451 -15.81 8.46 13.98
N PRO A 452 -14.64 8.50 14.68
CA PRO A 452 -14.57 9.08 16.02
C PRO A 452 -15.09 10.51 16.01
N ASP A 453 -15.88 10.87 17.03
CA ASP A 453 -16.32 12.25 17.23
C ASP A 453 -15.11 13.17 17.26
N GLU A 454 -15.13 14.25 16.47
CA GLU A 454 -14.13 15.30 16.63
C GLU A 454 -14.33 15.89 18.03
N GLU A 455 -13.30 15.83 18.88
CA GLU A 455 -13.25 16.64 20.10
C GLU A 455 -13.52 18.08 19.68
N LYS A 456 -14.74 18.56 19.96
CA LYS A 456 -15.05 19.97 19.78
C LYS A 456 -14.06 20.70 20.69
N PRO A 457 -13.23 21.62 20.17
CA PRO A 457 -12.41 22.43 21.06
C PRO A 457 -13.37 23.08 22.05
N ASP A 458 -13.12 22.88 23.35
CA ASP A 458 -13.85 23.56 24.41
C ASP A 458 -13.76 25.05 24.10
N LEU A 459 -14.85 25.59 23.52
CA LEU A 459 -14.97 27.02 23.33
C LEU A 459 -14.86 27.59 24.75
N PRO A 460 -13.89 28.49 25.02
CA PRO A 460 -13.83 29.11 26.33
C PRO A 460 -15.18 29.78 26.55
N VAL A 461 -15.93 29.27 27.53
CA VAL A 461 -17.14 29.91 28.02
C VAL A 461 -16.68 31.27 28.51
N LEU A 462 -16.90 32.31 27.72
CA LEU A 462 -16.81 33.69 28.18
C LEU A 462 -17.96 33.86 29.17
N GLU A 463 -17.73 33.47 30.42
CA GLU A 463 -18.55 33.91 31.54
C GLU A 463 -18.44 35.43 31.61
N TYR A 464 -19.46 36.10 31.08
CA TYR A 464 -19.63 37.53 31.24
C TYR A 464 -19.96 37.79 32.71
N ASN A 465 -18.93 38.02 33.53
CA ASN A 465 -19.08 38.43 34.92
C ASN A 465 -19.75 39.81 35.00
N ASN A 466 -21.08 39.83 35.06
CA ASN A 466 -21.86 41.01 35.43
C ASN A 466 -21.72 41.25 36.95
N HIS A 467 -20.57 41.76 37.37
CA HIS A 467 -20.44 42.46 38.64
C HIS A 467 -20.53 43.98 38.42
N MET A 468 -21.70 44.46 37.99
CA MET A 468 -22.12 45.80 38.36
C MET A 468 -22.85 45.72 39.69
N ALA A 469 -22.15 46.10 40.75
CA ALA A 469 -22.74 46.36 42.05
C ALA A 469 -23.81 47.45 41.91
N THR A 470 -25.08 47.07 42.00
CA THR A 470 -26.17 48.04 42.20
C THR A 470 -26.02 48.63 43.60
N ASN A 471 -25.46 49.83 43.67
CA ASN A 471 -25.40 50.61 44.89
C ASN A 471 -26.82 51.08 45.22
N LYS A 472 -27.50 50.35 46.12
CA LYS A 472 -28.73 50.81 46.76
C LYS A 472 -28.37 51.95 47.71
N ASN A 473 -28.50 53.19 47.24
CA ASN A 473 -28.91 54.39 47.99
C ASN A 473 -28.46 55.64 47.23
N ALA A 474 -29.25 56.04 46.25
CA ALA A 474 -29.35 57.44 45.85
C ALA A 474 -30.74 57.66 45.26
N ASP A 475 -31.46 58.59 45.89
CA ASP A 475 -32.62 59.32 45.37
C ASP A 475 -33.94 58.60 45.17
N ARG A 476 -34.61 58.46 46.33
CA ARG A 476 -36.01 58.89 46.46
C ARG A 476 -36.19 60.29 45.85
N ASN A 477 -37.09 60.36 44.86
CA ASN A 477 -37.85 61.52 44.35
C ASN A 477 -37.63 61.70 42.86
N LEU A 478 -38.52 61.13 42.03
CA LEU A 478 -39.54 61.91 41.31
C LEU A 478 -40.31 60.94 40.40
N GLN A 479 -41.55 60.65 40.79
CA GLN A 479 -42.52 59.99 39.91
C GLN A 479 -43.65 60.99 39.65
N CYS A 480 -43.65 61.58 38.45
CA CYS A 480 -44.78 62.19 37.75
C CYS A 480 -44.49 61.91 36.27
N HIS A 481 -45.10 60.93 35.59
CA HIS A 481 -46.45 60.94 35.03
C HIS A 481 -46.80 62.18 34.20
N LEU A 482 -46.99 61.88 32.90
CA LEU A 482 -47.93 62.45 31.92
C LEU A 482 -47.40 63.46 30.89
N GLU A 483 -47.74 63.11 29.64
CA GLU A 483 -48.01 63.95 28.46
C GLU A 483 -46.76 64.60 27.81
N ASP A 484 -46.52 64.48 26.51
CA ASP A 484 -47.44 64.82 25.43
C ASP A 484 -47.02 64.20 24.07
N MET A 485 -48.01 63.94 23.22
CA MET A 485 -47.84 63.56 21.82
C MET A 485 -47.69 64.81 20.95
N GLY A 486 -46.82 64.79 19.93
CA GLY A 486 -47.07 65.62 18.74
C GLY A 486 -45.89 66.10 17.92
N HIS A 487 -45.98 65.77 16.61
CA HIS A 487 -45.59 66.55 15.43
C HIS A 487 -44.19 66.42 14.80
N HIS A 488 -44.23 65.91 13.55
CA HIS A 488 -43.68 66.42 12.27
C HIS A 488 -42.28 67.09 12.33
N ALA A 489 -41.32 66.75 11.47
CA ALA A 489 -41.33 67.02 10.02
C ALA A 489 -39.98 66.63 9.38
N HIS A 490 -40.01 66.38 8.07
CA HIS A 490 -38.90 66.18 7.14
C HIS A 490 -38.07 67.45 6.85
N ALA A 491 -36.76 67.27 6.59
CA ALA A 491 -35.92 68.02 5.62
C ALA A 491 -34.55 67.30 5.50
N THR A 492 -34.20 66.61 4.41
CA THR A 492 -33.50 67.07 3.18
C THR A 492 -32.19 67.83 3.40
N GLY A 493 -31.09 67.31 2.86
CA GLY A 493 -29.83 68.04 2.67
C GLY A 493 -28.64 67.13 2.36
N ASP A 494 -28.33 66.97 1.08
CA ASP A 494 -27.07 66.44 0.53
C ASP A 494 -25.84 67.19 1.09
N GLU A 495 -24.71 66.49 1.26
CA GLU A 495 -23.36 66.95 0.86
C GLU A 495 -22.31 65.85 1.13
N THR A 496 -21.77 65.26 0.05
CA THR A 496 -20.41 64.68 -0.01
C THR A 496 -19.42 65.80 -0.35
N PRO A 497 -18.10 65.79 -0.03
CA PRO A 497 -17.20 64.64 -0.22
C PRO A 497 -15.97 64.52 0.72
N SER A 498 -15.13 63.51 0.44
CA SER A 498 -13.68 63.37 0.72
C SER A 498 -13.21 62.47 1.89
N SER A 499 -12.55 61.38 1.52
CA SER A 499 -11.59 60.57 2.30
C SER A 499 -10.21 61.27 2.32
N PRO A 500 -9.25 61.00 3.25
CA PRO A 500 -8.63 59.67 3.37
C PRO A 500 -8.21 59.23 4.79
N TRP A 501 -8.21 57.91 5.01
CA TRP A 501 -7.61 57.27 6.18
C TRP A 501 -6.09 57.11 5.99
N SER A 502 -5.30 57.66 6.92
CA SER A 502 -3.88 57.35 7.10
C SER A 502 -3.70 56.43 8.31
N PHE A 503 -3.05 55.28 8.10
CA PHE A 503 -2.60 54.37 9.15
C PHE A 503 -1.47 55.04 9.98
N GLY A 504 -1.70 55.19 11.28
CA GLY A 504 -0.69 55.61 12.25
C GLY A 504 0.19 54.44 12.69
N THR A 505 1.50 54.67 12.73
CA THR A 505 2.55 53.77 13.21
C THR A 505 2.50 53.59 14.73
N MET A 506 2.56 52.34 15.19
CA MET A 506 2.63 51.94 16.61
C MET A 506 4.03 52.28 17.17
N ASN A 507 4.08 52.91 18.35
CA ASN A 507 5.30 53.37 19.02
C ASN A 507 6.06 52.22 19.75
N GLU A 508 7.36 52.41 19.98
CA GLU A 508 8.30 51.41 20.55
C GLU A 508 7.86 50.84 21.91
N GLU A 509 7.16 51.62 22.74
CA GLU A 509 6.62 51.14 24.02
C GLU A 509 5.56 50.04 23.86
N GLY A 510 4.79 50.06 22.75
CA GLY A 510 3.81 49.03 22.44
C GLY A 510 4.43 47.70 22.00
N ARG A 511 5.65 47.72 21.42
CA ARG A 511 6.39 46.51 21.05
C ARG A 511 7.03 45.84 22.28
N GLU A 512 7.58 46.63 23.20
CA GLU A 512 8.17 46.14 24.46
C GLU A 512 7.13 45.48 25.36
N ALA A 513 5.90 46.01 25.42
CA ALA A 513 4.81 45.42 26.20
C ALA A 513 4.40 44.03 25.68
N ILE A 514 4.33 43.85 24.36
CA ILE A 514 3.99 42.57 23.72
C ILE A 514 5.12 41.54 23.91
N LEU A 515 6.38 41.96 23.79
CA LEU A 515 7.53 41.08 23.99
C LEU A 515 7.65 40.61 25.44
N ARG A 516 7.35 41.48 26.43
CA ARG A 516 7.26 41.08 27.84
C ARG A 516 6.14 40.06 28.09
N GLU A 517 5.00 40.22 27.43
CA GLU A 517 3.87 39.29 27.60
C GLU A 517 4.16 37.91 26.98
N ILE A 518 4.88 37.86 25.85
CA ILE A 518 5.32 36.61 25.22
C ILE A 518 6.39 35.91 26.07
N SER A 519 7.35 36.65 26.63
CA SER A 519 8.39 36.07 27.49
C SER A 519 7.82 35.52 28.81
N LEU A 520 6.81 36.18 29.39
CA LEU A 520 6.12 35.70 30.60
C LEU A 520 5.26 34.46 30.34
N LYS A 521 4.71 34.30 29.13
CA LYS A 521 3.96 33.08 28.74
C LYS A 521 4.88 31.89 28.48
N GLN A 522 6.10 32.11 27.96
CA GLN A 522 7.11 31.04 27.84
C GLN A 522 7.69 30.59 29.19
N LEU A 523 7.89 31.51 30.14
CA LEU A 523 8.37 31.16 31.49
C LEU A 523 7.33 30.33 32.27
N ARG A 524 6.03 30.65 32.16
CA ARG A 524 4.97 29.82 32.76
C ARG A 524 4.82 28.43 32.12
N TRP A 525 5.20 28.28 30.85
CA TRP A 525 5.18 26.98 30.16
C TRP A 525 6.33 26.07 30.61
N LEU A 526 7.50 26.64 30.95
CA LEU A 526 8.60 25.89 31.56
C LEU A 526 8.32 25.51 33.02
N ASP A 527 7.69 26.38 33.83
CA ASP A 527 7.34 26.07 35.22
C ASP A 527 6.26 24.97 35.35
N TRP A 528 5.39 24.82 34.35
CA TRP A 528 4.38 23.74 34.31
C TRP A 528 5.01 22.37 34.06
N HIS A 529 6.12 22.30 33.33
CA HIS A 529 6.79 21.03 33.02
C HIS A 529 7.87 20.62 34.03
N THR A 530 8.20 21.47 35.00
CA THR A 530 9.12 21.15 36.10
C THR A 530 8.41 20.81 37.41
N SER A 531 7.10 21.06 37.54
CA SER A 531 6.34 20.77 38.77
C SER A 531 5.70 19.37 38.84
N ASP A 532 5.62 18.63 37.72
CA ASP A 532 5.02 17.29 37.68
C ASP A 532 6.04 16.13 37.82
N SER A 533 7.31 16.43 38.09
CA SER A 533 8.36 15.42 38.32
C SER A 533 8.81 15.26 39.79
N GLU A 534 8.19 15.94 40.76
CA GLU A 534 8.57 15.89 42.19
C GLU A 534 7.40 15.53 43.14
N GLN A 535 6.43 14.74 42.69
CA GLN A 535 5.35 14.28 43.57
C GLN A 535 4.91 12.83 43.30
N CYS A 536 5.83 11.88 43.47
CA CYS A 536 5.51 10.48 43.76
C CYS A 536 6.73 9.72 44.32
N SER A 537 7.22 10.15 45.48
CA SER A 537 8.12 9.36 46.30
C SER A 537 7.74 9.56 47.76
N ASP A 538 6.83 8.71 48.25
CA ASP A 538 6.88 8.09 49.58
C ASP A 538 5.52 7.46 49.93
N THR A 539 5.59 6.30 50.60
CA THR A 539 4.51 5.50 51.20
C THR A 539 3.79 4.46 50.32
N PHE A 540 4.35 3.25 50.22
CA PHE A 540 3.84 2.06 50.95
C PHE A 540 4.69 0.82 50.62
N SER A 541 5.45 0.36 51.60
CA SER A 541 6.13 -0.94 51.63
C SER A 541 5.21 -2.00 52.25
N GLY A 542 5.08 -3.16 51.61
CA GLY A 542 4.75 -4.41 52.29
C GLY A 542 3.58 -5.20 51.70
N ALA A 543 3.90 -6.26 50.93
CA ALA A 543 3.41 -7.63 51.14
C ALA A 543 3.70 -8.48 49.89
N SER A 544 4.76 -9.28 49.96
CA SER A 544 4.95 -10.44 49.11
C SER A 544 4.08 -11.60 49.63
N SER A 545 3.17 -12.13 48.83
CA SER A 545 2.86 -13.57 48.81
C SER A 545 1.91 -13.93 47.66
N SER A 546 2.16 -15.11 47.09
CA SER A 546 1.19 -15.96 46.38
C SER A 546 1.00 -15.74 44.88
N CYS A 547 1.81 -16.50 44.14
CA CYS A 547 1.54 -16.97 42.80
C CYS A 547 0.37 -17.99 42.80
N SER A 548 -0.39 -18.02 41.70
CA SER A 548 -1.24 -19.12 41.18
C SER A 548 -2.77 -19.05 41.39
N LEU A 549 -3.50 -19.40 40.30
CA LEU A 549 -4.93 -19.74 40.16
C LEU A 549 -5.88 -18.51 40.21
N VAL A 550 -6.71 -18.18 39.21
CA VAL A 550 -7.71 -18.99 38.48
C VAL A 550 -8.19 -18.18 37.26
N THR A 551 -7.93 -18.67 36.05
CA THR A 551 -8.86 -18.59 34.91
C THR A 551 -10.06 -19.48 35.21
N VAL A 552 -11.29 -18.95 35.18
CA VAL A 552 -12.56 -19.57 34.71
C VAL A 552 -13.71 -18.61 35.04
N GLU A 553 -14.31 -17.98 34.03
CA GLU A 553 -15.77 -17.85 33.92
C GLU A 553 -16.13 -17.31 32.53
N MET A 554 -16.44 -18.20 31.58
CA MET A 554 -17.43 -18.00 30.49
C MET A 554 -17.57 -19.32 29.70
N ALA A 555 -18.16 -20.33 30.34
CA ALA A 555 -18.73 -21.50 29.68
C ALA A 555 -19.94 -22.00 30.47
N LYS A 556 -21.06 -21.30 30.35
CA LYS A 556 -22.38 -21.77 30.77
C LYS A 556 -23.34 -21.50 29.62
N MET A 557 -23.53 -22.48 28.73
CA MET A 557 -24.79 -22.70 28.01
C MET A 557 -24.84 -24.12 27.42
N ALA A 558 -25.67 -24.94 28.08
CA ALA A 558 -26.40 -26.13 27.61
C ALA A 558 -25.72 -27.52 27.51
N PRO A 559 -26.50 -28.62 27.78
CA PRO A 559 -26.02 -29.89 28.34
C PRO A 559 -26.33 -31.18 27.50
N HIS A 560 -25.86 -32.34 28.01
CA HIS A 560 -26.10 -33.76 27.60
C HIS A 560 -25.18 -34.29 26.48
N ALA A 561 -24.47 -35.45 26.55
CA ALA A 561 -24.51 -36.69 27.33
C ALA A 561 -23.12 -37.44 27.25
N PRO A 562 -22.89 -38.59 27.96
CA PRO A 562 -21.58 -38.96 28.55
C PRO A 562 -20.81 -40.15 27.91
N GLY A 563 -19.54 -40.32 28.36
CA GLY A 563 -18.71 -41.55 28.25
C GLY A 563 -17.61 -41.44 27.17
N THR A 564 -16.31 -41.58 27.41
CA THR A 564 -15.62 -42.64 28.17
C THR A 564 -14.17 -42.18 28.42
N LEU A 565 -13.72 -42.20 29.67
CA LEU A 565 -12.32 -42.01 30.07
C LEU A 565 -11.89 -43.30 30.75
N VAL A 566 -10.83 -43.94 30.26
CA VAL A 566 -9.88 -44.85 30.93
C VAL A 566 -9.17 -45.65 29.83
N SER A 567 -7.93 -45.28 29.53
CA SER A 567 -6.76 -46.19 29.52
C SER A 567 -5.59 -45.54 28.78
N ILE A 568 -4.37 -45.79 29.29
CA ILE A 568 -3.05 -45.56 28.67
C ILE A 568 -2.43 -44.18 29.00
N LEU A 569 -2.18 -43.96 30.29
CA LEU A 569 -0.95 -43.33 30.76
C LEU A 569 -0.21 -44.41 31.57
N ASN A 570 0.72 -45.11 30.91
CA ASN A 570 1.82 -45.87 31.52
C ASN A 570 2.69 -46.43 30.38
N GLY A 571 3.85 -45.84 30.16
CA GLY A 571 4.86 -46.36 29.22
C GLY A 571 5.99 -45.37 28.99
N CYS A 572 7.19 -45.74 29.44
CA CYS A 572 8.51 -45.17 29.13
C CYS A 572 9.01 -43.99 29.97
N GLU A 573 9.35 -44.29 31.23
CA GLU A 573 10.63 -43.86 31.82
C GLU A 573 11.71 -44.90 31.46
N SER A 574 12.77 -44.51 30.74
CA SER A 574 14.12 -45.08 30.88
C SER A 574 15.14 -44.30 30.06
N GLU A 575 16.30 -44.06 30.67
CA GLU A 575 17.57 -43.56 30.11
C GLU A 575 17.82 -42.05 30.11
N MET A 576 18.08 -41.48 31.29
CA MET A 576 19.13 -40.45 31.43
C MET A 576 19.81 -40.54 32.80
N GLY A 577 21.15 -40.53 32.78
CA GLY A 577 21.99 -40.17 33.91
C GLY A 577 23.47 -40.21 33.48
N PRO A 578 24.39 -39.64 34.28
CA PRO A 578 24.30 -38.44 35.12
C PRO A 578 25.38 -37.41 34.70
N TRP A 579 25.47 -36.25 35.35
CA TRP A 579 26.69 -35.61 35.91
C TRP A 579 26.26 -34.24 36.45
N ALA A 580 26.25 -34.15 37.78
CA ALA A 580 25.90 -32.97 38.55
C ALA A 580 27.17 -32.24 39.03
N ALA A 581 26.99 -30.95 39.30
CA ALA A 581 27.71 -30.12 40.26
C ALA A 581 29.12 -29.62 39.90
N MET A 582 29.24 -28.29 39.71
CA MET A 582 30.32 -27.49 40.28
C MET A 582 29.95 -25.99 40.30
N GLY A 583 29.97 -25.39 41.50
CA GLY A 583 30.59 -24.07 41.70
C GLY A 583 29.70 -22.83 41.77
N SER A 584 29.07 -22.61 42.92
CA SER A 584 28.61 -21.31 43.44
C SER A 584 29.77 -20.35 43.77
N ALA A 585 29.64 -19.05 43.41
CA ALA A 585 29.92 -17.86 44.24
C ALA A 585 30.39 -16.63 43.42
N ALA A 586 29.57 -15.57 43.38
CA ALA A 586 29.97 -14.20 43.74
C ALA A 586 28.77 -13.25 43.52
N ALA A 587 28.26 -12.71 44.62
CA ALA A 587 27.24 -11.68 44.66
C ALA A 587 27.86 -10.28 44.59
N ALA A 588 27.00 -9.34 44.18
CA ALA A 588 26.99 -7.91 44.53
C ALA A 588 27.97 -6.95 43.84
N ALA A 589 27.42 -6.17 42.90
CA ALA A 589 27.60 -4.72 42.84
C ALA A 589 26.33 -4.06 42.26
N CYS A 590 25.82 -3.10 43.02
CA CYS A 590 24.59 -2.32 42.82
C CYS A 590 24.65 -1.31 41.65
N LEU A 591 23.45 -1.03 41.10
CA LEU A 591 22.88 0.26 40.63
C LEU A 591 23.69 1.01 39.53
N ASN A 592 23.11 1.44 38.40
CA ASN A 592 21.95 2.30 38.29
C ASN A 592 21.48 2.41 36.82
N GLU A 593 20.17 2.58 36.65
CA GLU A 593 19.45 3.38 35.63
C GLU A 593 19.58 3.21 34.09
N GLN A 594 18.37 3.29 33.50
CA GLN A 594 17.96 3.82 32.19
C GLN A 594 17.65 2.86 31.03
N ASN A 595 16.34 2.80 30.79
CA ASN A 595 15.62 2.37 29.59
C ASN A 595 16.33 2.74 28.28
N VAL A 596 16.59 1.73 27.46
CA VAL A 596 16.68 1.88 26.01
C VAL A 596 15.77 0.83 25.36
N VAL A 597 14.82 1.37 24.62
CA VAL A 597 13.94 0.79 23.59
C VAL A 597 14.46 -0.54 23.02
N SER A 598 13.66 -1.59 23.19
CA SER A 598 13.91 -2.90 22.60
C SER A 598 13.71 -2.86 21.09
N ALA A 599 14.80 -2.79 20.34
CA ALA A 599 14.86 -3.30 18.97
C ALA A 599 15.10 -4.81 19.05
N ILE A 600 14.17 -5.60 18.53
CA ILE A 600 14.34 -7.04 18.36
C ILE A 600 15.28 -7.24 17.17
N ILE A 601 16.57 -7.41 17.45
CA ILE A 601 17.54 -7.95 16.49
C ILE A 601 17.59 -9.46 16.72
N ILE A 602 17.12 -10.22 15.75
CA ILE A 602 17.36 -11.66 15.66
C ILE A 602 18.81 -11.84 15.17
N LEU A 603 19.72 -12.21 16.07
CA LEU A 603 21.05 -12.69 15.73
C LEU A 603 20.98 -14.21 15.46
N PRO A 604 21.60 -14.73 14.39
CA PRO A 604 21.69 -16.17 14.18
C PRO A 604 22.82 -16.77 15.04
N HIS A 605 22.48 -17.75 15.87
CA HIS A 605 23.44 -18.62 16.53
C HIS A 605 23.70 -19.86 15.67
N SER A 606 24.94 -20.05 15.21
CA SER A 606 25.54 -21.39 15.06
C SER A 606 27.03 -21.32 14.73
N HIS A 607 27.90 -21.59 15.71
CA HIS A 607 29.19 -22.24 15.47
C HIS A 607 29.46 -23.20 16.62
N LEU A 608 29.16 -24.48 16.38
CA LEU A 608 29.66 -25.62 17.14
C LEU A 608 30.39 -26.51 16.13
N SER A 609 31.72 -26.50 16.19
CA SER A 609 32.60 -27.41 15.45
C SER A 609 32.65 -28.78 16.13
N PRO A 610 32.92 -29.85 15.36
CA PRO A 610 33.77 -30.91 15.87
C PRO A 610 34.91 -31.29 14.90
N LEU A 611 36.13 -31.17 15.44
CA LEU A 611 37.23 -32.14 15.50
C LEU A 611 37.77 -32.91 14.25
N ILE A 612 39.10 -32.75 14.10
CA ILE A 612 40.15 -33.75 13.80
C ILE A 612 40.40 -34.16 12.33
N GLY A 613 41.64 -33.91 11.88
CA GLY A 613 42.42 -34.89 11.11
C GLY A 613 43.02 -34.39 9.79
N ASP A 614 44.26 -33.90 9.82
CA ASP A 614 45.10 -33.71 8.63
C ASP A 614 45.36 -35.05 7.89
N PRO A 615 45.46 -35.01 6.56
CA PRO A 615 46.69 -35.51 5.95
C PRO A 615 47.29 -34.60 4.87
N LEU A 616 48.63 -34.63 4.84
CA LEU A 616 49.62 -33.99 3.98
C LEU A 616 49.27 -33.83 2.48
N PRO A 617 49.76 -32.78 1.79
CA PRO A 617 49.64 -32.63 0.34
C PRO A 617 50.76 -33.38 -0.42
N PRO A 618 50.52 -33.88 -1.65
CA PRO A 618 51.57 -34.41 -2.48
C PRO A 618 52.39 -33.28 -3.13
N LYS A 619 53.71 -33.41 -3.06
CA LYS A 619 54.70 -32.66 -3.83
C LYS A 619 54.48 -32.88 -5.33
N ALA A 620 54.40 -31.80 -6.11
CA ALA A 620 54.66 -31.81 -7.54
C ALA A 620 55.76 -30.78 -7.85
N LEU A 621 56.94 -31.31 -8.15
CA LEU A 621 58.10 -30.62 -8.72
C LEU A 621 57.91 -30.53 -10.24
N PHE A 622 58.01 -29.33 -10.83
CA PHE A 622 58.54 -29.17 -12.20
C PHE A 622 59.28 -27.81 -12.35
N PRO A 623 60.44 -27.77 -13.04
CA PRO A 623 61.30 -26.58 -13.21
C PRO A 623 61.03 -25.86 -14.55
N PRO A 624 61.71 -24.72 -14.85
CA PRO A 624 61.33 -23.83 -15.94
C PRO A 624 62.03 -24.09 -17.29
N LEU A 625 61.33 -23.66 -18.35
CA LEU A 625 61.69 -23.32 -19.73
C LEU A 625 63.16 -23.40 -20.19
N SER A 626 63.39 -24.01 -21.37
CA SER A 626 64.13 -23.44 -22.54
C SER A 626 64.25 -24.49 -23.66
N GLY A 627 64.38 -24.01 -24.90
CA GLY A 627 64.00 -24.75 -26.12
C GLY A 627 65.08 -25.56 -26.84
N LEU A 628 64.59 -26.38 -27.76
CA LEU A 628 65.06 -26.65 -29.13
C LEU A 628 63.99 -27.50 -29.84
#